data_AF-A0A2A4K1M2-F1
#
_entry.id   AF-A0A2A4K1M2-F1
#
_cell.length_a   1.000
_cell.length_b   1.000
_cell.length_c   1.000
_cell.angle_alpha   90.00
_cell.angle_beta   90.00
_cell.angle_gamma   90.00
#
_symmetry.space_group_name_H-M   'P 1'
#
loop_
_entity.id
_entity.type
_entity.pdbx_description
1 polymer ?
#
loop_
_entity_poly.entity_id
_entity_poly.type
_entity_poly.pdbx_seq_one_letter_code
_entity_poly.pdbx_strand_id
1 'polypeptide(L)'
;MEDQFHLLFEKMKNEMLNQTKELKESITNNILEILDEKLQPVITENKILKTKVENLEREIETLKREKKQNNLIMFGVNEDERSTQDLIQNIINIFKTDLDMQFQEHEINKIYRLGKAKSSGKPRPILLSFVSEWKKNEVMKKKKNLRNVYVTEDYTKEVLEKRKTLQAQLKEERERGNIAYLKFDKLVVKEKTNNTNNEKRKREISTSPQNNNQPKKQQTIMPPINNRPNAFDVMRIRANSLSSLPTKATSNKE
;
A
#
# COMPACT_ATOMS: atom_id res chain seq x y z
N MET A 1 -10.25 87.34 -45.80
CA MET A 1 -10.78 86.12 -46.44
C MET A 1 -9.82 84.95 -46.28
N GLU A 2 -8.52 85.11 -46.55
CA GLU A 2 -7.51 84.05 -46.36
C GLU A 2 -7.48 83.43 -44.94
N ASP A 3 -7.49 84.24 -43.88
CA ASP A 3 -7.45 83.71 -42.50
C ASP A 3 -8.67 82.85 -42.14
N GLN A 4 -9.84 83.19 -42.69
CA GLN A 4 -11.07 82.41 -42.49
C GLN A 4 -11.02 81.07 -43.25
N PHE A 5 -10.44 81.05 -44.45
CA PHE A 5 -10.19 79.82 -45.20
C PHE A 5 -9.15 78.94 -44.49
N HIS A 6 -8.08 79.53 -43.96
CA HIS A 6 -7.06 78.79 -43.23
C HIS A 6 -7.62 78.16 -41.94
N LEU A 7 -8.47 78.88 -41.22
CA LEU A 7 -9.17 78.37 -40.04
C LEU A 7 -10.16 77.24 -40.40
N LEU A 8 -10.82 77.32 -41.56
CA LEU A 8 -11.71 76.26 -42.05
C LEU A 8 -10.92 74.99 -42.40
N PHE A 9 -9.78 75.11 -43.09
CA PHE A 9 -8.91 73.97 -43.41
C PHE A 9 -8.34 73.32 -42.14
N GLU A 10 -7.92 74.11 -41.16
CA GLU A 10 -7.49 73.62 -39.84
C GLU A 10 -8.60 72.82 -39.15
N LYS A 11 -9.83 73.34 -39.13
CA LYS A 11 -10.99 72.63 -38.56
C LYS A 11 -11.30 71.33 -39.30
N MET A 12 -11.32 71.35 -40.63
CA MET A 12 -11.52 70.14 -41.45
C MET A 12 -10.43 69.10 -41.20
N LYS A 13 -9.17 69.51 -41.09
CA LYS A 13 -8.05 68.61 -40.78
C LYS A 13 -8.21 67.99 -39.40
N ASN A 14 -8.59 68.79 -38.39
CA ASN A 14 -8.83 68.29 -37.04
C ASN A 14 -10.02 67.32 -36.99
N GLU A 15 -11.11 67.61 -37.71
CA GLU A 15 -12.27 66.73 -37.81
C GLU A 15 -11.94 65.42 -38.53
N MET A 16 -11.18 65.47 -39.63
CA MET A 16 -10.71 64.29 -40.34
C MET A 16 -9.78 63.42 -39.46
N LEU A 17 -8.91 64.04 -38.65
CA LEU A 17 -8.06 63.34 -37.70
C LEU A 17 -8.88 62.67 -36.59
N ASN A 18 -9.91 63.34 -36.06
CA ASN A 18 -10.81 62.76 -35.07
C ASN A 18 -11.59 61.58 -35.64
N GLN A 19 -12.16 61.70 -36.85
CA GLN A 19 -12.83 60.59 -37.54
C GLN A 19 -11.89 59.40 -37.77
N THR A 20 -10.64 59.66 -38.18
CA THR A 20 -9.64 58.61 -38.38
C THR A 20 -9.30 57.90 -37.07
N LYS A 21 -9.24 58.65 -35.96
CA LYS A 21 -8.98 58.11 -34.62
C LYS A 21 -10.16 57.24 -34.13
N GLU A 22 -11.38 57.73 -34.25
CA GLU A 22 -12.61 57.00 -33.89
C GLU A 22 -12.75 55.71 -34.70
N LEU A 23 -12.50 55.78 -36.01
CA LEU A 23 -12.55 54.62 -36.89
C LEU A 23 -11.47 53.59 -36.52
N LYS A 24 -10.25 54.05 -36.20
CA LYS A 24 -9.18 53.16 -35.73
C LYS A 24 -9.57 52.48 -34.42
N GLU A 25 -10.07 53.23 -33.44
CA GLU A 25 -10.51 52.71 -32.14
C GLU A 25 -11.65 51.70 -32.30
N SER A 26 -12.64 52.01 -33.13
CA SER A 26 -13.75 51.10 -33.46
C SER A 26 -13.27 49.79 -34.08
N ILE A 27 -12.39 49.86 -35.09
CA ILE A 27 -11.82 48.67 -35.73
C ILE A 27 -10.99 47.87 -34.73
N THR A 28 -10.16 48.52 -33.91
CA THR A 28 -9.35 47.80 -32.91
C THR A 28 -10.21 47.09 -31.86
N ASN A 29 -11.28 47.73 -31.39
CA ASN A 29 -12.17 47.12 -30.40
C ASN A 29 -12.91 45.92 -30.99
N ASN A 30 -13.41 46.04 -32.23
CA ASN A 30 -14.05 44.93 -32.93
C ASN A 30 -13.08 43.75 -33.14
N ILE A 31 -11.84 44.02 -33.57
CA ILE A 31 -10.81 42.98 -33.72
C ILE A 31 -10.50 42.33 -32.36
N LEU A 32 -10.40 43.10 -31.28
CA LEU A 32 -10.15 42.59 -29.93
C LEU A 32 -11.29 41.67 -29.46
N GLU A 33 -12.55 42.05 -29.71
CA GLU A 33 -13.72 41.22 -29.39
C GLU A 33 -13.70 39.89 -30.16
N ILE A 34 -13.46 39.92 -31.49
CA ILE A 34 -13.37 38.70 -32.30
C ILE A 34 -12.22 37.81 -31.85
N LEU A 35 -11.08 38.40 -31.48
CA LEU A 35 -9.94 37.66 -30.97
C LEU A 35 -10.26 37.01 -29.62
N ASP A 36 -10.91 37.72 -28.71
CA ASP A 36 -11.28 37.18 -27.40
C ASP A 36 -12.32 36.05 -27.56
N GLU A 37 -13.35 36.25 -28.39
CA GLU A 37 -14.34 35.21 -28.72
C GLU A 37 -13.70 33.92 -29.26
N LYS A 38 -12.63 34.04 -30.04
CA LYS A 38 -11.88 32.87 -30.57
C LYS A 38 -10.86 32.32 -29.59
N LEU A 39 -10.32 33.14 -28.69
CA LEU A 39 -9.27 32.73 -27.76
C LEU A 39 -9.83 32.04 -26.52
N GLN A 40 -10.98 32.50 -26.00
CA GLN A 40 -11.66 31.87 -24.86
C GLN A 40 -11.95 30.36 -25.05
N PRO A 41 -12.50 29.87 -26.17
CA PRO A 41 -12.72 28.44 -26.37
C PRO A 41 -11.40 27.66 -26.40
N VAL A 42 -10.34 28.23 -26.97
CA VAL A 42 -9.01 27.59 -27.00
C VAL A 42 -8.40 27.50 -25.60
N ILE A 43 -8.52 28.55 -24.78
CA ILE A 43 -8.04 28.55 -23.40
C ILE A 43 -8.82 27.54 -22.55
N THR A 44 -10.14 27.51 -22.69
CA THR A 44 -11.00 26.57 -21.96
C THR A 44 -10.72 25.12 -22.37
N GLU A 45 -10.57 24.85 -23.67
CA GLU A 45 -10.16 23.54 -24.17
C GLU A 45 -8.77 23.14 -23.63
N ASN A 46 -7.79 24.06 -23.66
CA ASN A 46 -6.46 23.79 -23.12
C ASN A 46 -6.49 23.43 -21.64
N LYS A 47 -7.33 24.11 -20.85
CA LYS A 47 -7.55 23.81 -19.43
C LYS A 47 -8.17 22.42 -19.27
N ILE A 48 -9.19 22.08 -20.06
CA ILE A 48 -9.83 20.75 -20.04
C ILE A 48 -8.82 19.65 -20.41
N LEU A 49 -8.00 19.87 -21.44
CA LEU A 49 -6.98 18.93 -21.89
C LEU A 49 -5.93 18.70 -20.81
N LYS A 50 -5.44 19.76 -20.15
CA LYS A 50 -4.50 19.64 -19.03
C LYS A 50 -5.08 18.78 -17.90
N THR A 51 -6.33 19.02 -17.52
CA THR A 51 -7.01 18.19 -16.49
C THR A 51 -7.16 16.74 -16.93
N LYS A 52 -7.48 16.48 -18.21
CA LYS A 52 -7.56 15.12 -18.75
C LYS A 52 -6.21 14.42 -18.72
N VAL A 53 -5.13 15.10 -19.10
CA VAL A 53 -3.77 14.56 -19.04
C VAL A 53 -3.40 14.19 -17.60
N GLU A 54 -3.64 15.07 -16.63
CA GLU A 54 -3.37 14.77 -15.22
C GLU A 54 -4.18 13.57 -14.70
N ASN A 55 -5.45 13.44 -15.11
CA ASN A 55 -6.27 12.27 -14.77
C ASN A 55 -5.69 10.98 -15.37
N LEU A 56 -5.31 11.02 -16.64
CA LEU A 56 -4.72 9.87 -17.34
C LEU A 56 -3.38 9.47 -16.73
N GLU A 57 -2.54 10.42 -16.35
CA GLU A 57 -1.27 10.16 -15.67
C GLU A 57 -1.49 9.44 -14.34
N ARG A 58 -2.48 9.90 -13.55
CA ARG A 58 -2.86 9.24 -12.29
C ARG A 58 -3.38 7.82 -12.53
N GLU A 59 -4.21 7.61 -13.54
CA GLU A 59 -4.73 6.28 -13.88
C GLU A 59 -3.62 5.34 -14.37
N ILE A 60 -2.69 5.83 -15.17
CA ILE A 60 -1.51 5.06 -15.58
C ILE A 60 -0.67 4.67 -14.37
N GLU A 61 -0.49 5.56 -13.39
CA GLU A 61 0.24 5.27 -12.16
C GLU A 61 -0.47 4.18 -11.32
N THR A 62 -1.80 4.26 -11.16
CA THR A 62 -2.57 3.24 -10.43
C THR A 62 -2.47 1.87 -11.12
N LEU A 63 -2.63 1.81 -12.45
CA LEU A 63 -2.50 0.57 -13.21
C LEU A 63 -1.09 -0.04 -13.11
N LYS A 64 -0.03 0.80 -13.22
CA LYS A 64 1.35 0.35 -13.03
C LYS A 64 1.56 -0.21 -11.62
N ARG A 65 0.95 0.40 -10.60
CA ARG A 65 1.04 -0.04 -9.21
C ARG A 65 0.33 -1.37 -9.00
N GLU A 66 -0.90 -1.51 -9.46
CA GLU A 66 -1.67 -2.75 -9.36
C GLU A 66 -0.96 -3.92 -10.06
N LYS A 67 -0.40 -3.68 -11.25
CA LYS A 67 0.40 -4.69 -11.96
C LYS A 67 1.61 -5.18 -11.18
N LYS A 68 2.18 -4.36 -10.30
CA LYS A 68 3.35 -4.67 -9.47
C LYS A 68 3.00 -5.06 -8.04
N GLN A 69 1.72 -5.02 -7.66
CA GLN A 69 1.30 -5.19 -6.26
C GLN A 69 1.68 -6.57 -5.70
N ASN A 70 1.65 -7.60 -6.55
CA ASN A 70 2.00 -8.98 -6.18
C ASN A 70 3.49 -9.31 -6.39
N ASN A 71 4.27 -8.36 -6.90
CA ASN A 71 5.67 -8.57 -7.21
C ASN A 71 6.57 -8.30 -5.98
N LEU A 72 7.62 -9.10 -5.91
CA LEU A 72 8.66 -9.10 -4.91
C LEU A 72 10.00 -9.25 -5.63
N ILE A 73 11.03 -8.55 -5.17
CA ILE A 73 12.39 -8.65 -5.67
C ILE A 73 13.26 -9.26 -4.59
N MET A 74 13.93 -10.35 -4.93
CA MET A 74 14.87 -11.05 -4.05
C MET A 74 16.30 -10.83 -4.52
N PHE A 75 17.21 -10.55 -3.60
CA PHE A 75 18.63 -10.31 -3.84
C PHE A 75 19.48 -11.29 -3.04
N GLY A 76 20.64 -11.67 -3.56
CA GLY A 76 21.61 -12.52 -2.84
C GLY A 76 21.37 -14.02 -2.97
N VAL A 77 20.55 -14.46 -3.94
CA VAL A 77 20.34 -15.89 -4.24
C VAL A 77 21.37 -16.33 -5.28
N ASN A 78 22.19 -17.34 -5.00
CA ASN A 78 23.22 -17.85 -5.93
C ASN A 78 22.60 -18.33 -7.26
N GLU A 79 23.35 -18.20 -8.36
CA GLU A 79 22.92 -18.56 -9.72
C GLU A 79 23.35 -19.99 -10.09
N ASP A 80 22.90 -20.96 -9.31
CA ASP A 80 23.22 -22.38 -9.51
C ASP A 80 22.08 -23.13 -10.25
N GLU A 81 20.99 -22.44 -10.57
CA GLU A 81 19.83 -23.02 -11.24
C GLU A 81 20.10 -23.42 -12.70
N ARG A 82 19.60 -24.59 -13.11
CA ARG A 82 19.64 -25.05 -14.51
C ARG A 82 18.31 -24.80 -15.21
N SER A 83 17.22 -24.87 -14.45
CA SER A 83 15.86 -24.66 -14.92
C SER A 83 15.07 -23.68 -14.03
N THR A 84 13.99 -23.13 -14.57
CA THR A 84 13.01 -22.33 -13.81
C THR A 84 12.42 -23.12 -12.65
N GLN A 85 12.23 -24.43 -12.81
CA GLN A 85 11.72 -25.29 -11.74
C GLN A 85 12.69 -25.37 -10.56
N ASP A 86 14.00 -25.47 -10.83
CA ASP A 86 15.03 -25.47 -9.80
C ASP A 86 15.02 -24.16 -9.02
N LEU A 87 14.80 -23.04 -9.71
CA LEU A 87 14.70 -21.72 -9.09
C LEU A 87 13.50 -21.62 -8.15
N ILE A 88 12.35 -22.17 -8.56
CA ILE A 88 11.14 -22.25 -7.73
C ILE A 88 11.42 -23.06 -6.46
N GLN A 89 12.00 -24.25 -6.63
CA GLN A 89 12.31 -25.16 -5.52
C GLN A 89 13.32 -24.55 -4.56
N ASN A 90 14.36 -23.89 -5.07
CA ASN A 90 15.33 -23.17 -4.26
C ASN A 90 14.66 -22.08 -3.41
N ILE A 91 13.76 -21.29 -4.00
CA ILE A 91 13.03 -20.24 -3.28
C ILE A 91 12.08 -20.81 -2.23
N ILE A 92 11.35 -21.88 -2.55
CA ILE A 92 10.48 -22.57 -1.58
C ILE A 92 11.31 -23.07 -0.39
N ASN A 93 12.49 -23.64 -0.66
CA ASN A 93 13.41 -24.07 0.38
C ASN A 93 13.89 -22.91 1.26
N ILE A 94 14.30 -21.78 0.66
CA ILE A 94 14.70 -20.57 1.40
C ILE A 94 13.57 -20.06 2.29
N PHE A 95 12.33 -20.01 1.78
CA PHE A 95 11.19 -19.58 2.60
C PHE A 95 10.86 -20.56 3.72
N LYS A 96 11.02 -21.86 3.49
CA LYS A 96 10.82 -22.88 4.51
C LYS A 96 11.89 -22.79 5.61
N THR A 97 13.16 -22.61 5.25
CA THR A 97 14.27 -22.57 6.22
C THR A 97 14.32 -21.26 7.01
N ASP A 98 14.11 -20.13 6.34
CA ASP A 98 14.35 -18.82 6.95
C ASP A 98 13.08 -18.20 7.54
N LEU A 99 11.91 -18.49 6.96
CA LEU A 99 10.64 -17.86 7.37
C LEU A 99 9.68 -18.82 8.09
N ASP A 100 10.00 -20.11 8.12
CA ASP A 100 9.12 -21.19 8.60
C ASP A 100 7.73 -21.09 7.94
N MET A 101 7.75 -21.00 6.60
CA MET A 101 6.55 -20.89 5.78
C MET A 101 6.54 -21.98 4.72
N GLN A 102 5.39 -22.66 4.59
CA GLN A 102 5.18 -23.63 3.54
C GLN A 102 4.57 -22.94 2.33
N PHE A 103 5.27 -23.02 1.21
CA PHE A 103 4.81 -22.53 -0.10
C PHE A 103 4.63 -23.69 -1.05
N GLN A 104 3.62 -23.58 -1.89
CA GLN A 104 3.38 -24.51 -3.00
C GLN A 104 3.71 -23.83 -4.31
N GLU A 105 4.09 -24.61 -5.32
CA GLU A 105 4.48 -24.08 -6.64
C GLU A 105 3.38 -23.23 -7.29
N HIS A 106 2.12 -23.64 -7.15
CA HIS A 106 0.96 -22.93 -7.72
C HIS A 106 0.67 -21.56 -7.07
N GLU A 107 1.30 -21.23 -5.94
CA GLU A 107 1.18 -19.90 -5.33
C GLU A 107 2.06 -18.86 -6.04
N ILE A 108 2.98 -19.32 -6.88
CA ILE A 108 3.88 -18.51 -7.69
C ILE A 108 3.29 -18.35 -9.09
N ASN A 109 3.05 -17.10 -9.48
CA ASN A 109 2.53 -16.77 -10.81
C ASN A 109 3.67 -16.66 -11.85
N LYS A 110 4.72 -15.90 -11.51
CA LYS A 110 5.85 -15.65 -12.42
C LYS A 110 7.15 -15.56 -11.64
N ILE A 111 8.22 -16.09 -12.20
CA ILE A 111 9.54 -16.09 -11.59
C ILE A 111 10.62 -16.04 -12.66
N TYR A 112 11.55 -15.10 -12.53
CA TYR A 112 12.70 -14.99 -13.43
C TYR A 112 13.79 -14.08 -12.86
N ARG A 113 15.02 -14.28 -13.31
CA ARG A 113 16.16 -13.41 -12.98
C ARG A 113 16.07 -12.09 -13.76
N LEU A 114 16.35 -10.98 -13.10
CA LEU A 114 16.37 -9.65 -13.68
C LEU A 114 17.73 -9.35 -14.32
N GLY A 115 17.70 -8.95 -15.60
CA GLY A 115 18.87 -8.48 -16.34
C GLY A 115 19.71 -9.59 -17.01
N LYS A 116 20.72 -9.16 -17.76
CA LYS A 116 21.65 -10.05 -18.47
C LYS A 116 22.58 -10.74 -17.47
N ALA A 117 22.93 -12.00 -17.75
CA ALA A 117 23.92 -12.75 -16.98
C ALA A 117 25.21 -11.92 -16.88
N LYS A 118 25.74 -11.79 -15.65
CA LYS A 118 26.95 -11.03 -15.40
C LYS A 118 28.05 -12.00 -15.00
N SER A 119 29.25 -11.80 -15.52
CA SER A 119 30.46 -12.46 -15.02
C SER A 119 30.92 -11.90 -13.66
N SER A 120 30.32 -10.79 -13.19
CA SER A 120 30.60 -10.21 -11.89
C SER A 120 30.04 -11.10 -10.78
N GLY A 121 30.82 -11.36 -9.72
CA GLY A 121 30.44 -12.27 -8.62
C GLY A 121 29.23 -11.89 -7.76
N LYS A 122 28.42 -10.88 -8.15
CA LYS A 122 27.14 -10.58 -7.49
C LYS A 122 26.00 -11.25 -8.25
N PRO A 123 25.19 -12.11 -7.61
CA PRO A 123 24.08 -12.76 -8.28
C PRO A 123 23.00 -11.76 -8.70
N ARG A 124 22.34 -12.07 -9.82
CA ARG A 124 21.22 -11.28 -10.35
C ARG A 124 20.01 -11.32 -9.41
N PRO A 125 19.29 -10.21 -9.25
CA PRO A 125 18.04 -10.21 -8.51
C PRO A 125 16.99 -11.11 -9.18
N ILE A 126 16.10 -11.70 -8.40
CA ILE A 126 14.97 -12.49 -8.89
C ILE A 126 13.72 -11.64 -8.73
N LEU A 127 12.90 -11.56 -9.79
CA LEU A 127 11.53 -11.11 -9.67
C LEU A 127 10.65 -12.32 -9.40
N LEU A 128 9.86 -12.22 -8.32
CA LEU A 128 8.89 -13.20 -7.90
C LEU A 128 7.51 -12.53 -7.85
N SER A 129 6.57 -13.01 -8.64
CA SER A 129 5.17 -12.60 -8.59
C SER A 129 4.35 -13.71 -7.94
N PHE A 130 3.64 -13.36 -6.87
CA PHE A 130 2.66 -14.27 -6.27
C PHE A 130 1.32 -14.20 -7.01
N VAL A 131 0.49 -15.23 -6.83
CA VAL A 131 -0.92 -15.21 -7.24
C VAL A 131 -1.73 -14.28 -6.34
N SER A 132 -1.45 -14.28 -5.03
CA SER A 132 -2.18 -13.51 -4.02
C SER A 132 -1.27 -12.48 -3.32
N GLU A 133 -1.77 -11.25 -3.16
CA GLU A 133 -1.09 -10.19 -2.42
C GLU A 133 -0.90 -10.56 -0.93
N TRP A 134 -1.83 -11.34 -0.37
CA TRP A 134 -1.77 -11.79 1.01
C TRP A 134 -0.48 -12.56 1.31
N LYS A 135 -0.10 -13.45 0.39
CA LYS A 135 1.13 -14.25 0.50
C LYS A 135 2.38 -13.38 0.43
N LYS A 136 2.42 -12.42 -0.50
CA LYS A 136 3.48 -11.41 -0.55
C LYS A 136 3.60 -10.65 0.78
N ASN A 137 2.47 -10.19 1.32
CA ASN A 137 2.44 -9.42 2.56
C ASN A 137 2.90 -10.24 3.77
N GLU A 138 2.63 -11.54 3.78
CA GLU A 138 3.12 -12.46 4.81
C GLU A 138 4.65 -12.59 4.77
N VAL A 139 5.23 -12.78 3.58
CA VAL A 139 6.70 -12.77 3.38
C VAL A 139 7.30 -11.43 3.83
N MET A 140 6.68 -10.32 3.45
CA MET A 140 7.15 -8.98 3.80
C MET A 140 7.14 -8.68 5.30
N LYS A 141 6.23 -9.29 6.07
CA LYS A 141 6.21 -9.20 7.54
C LYS A 141 7.38 -9.95 8.17
N LYS A 142 7.68 -11.14 7.67
CA LYS A 142 8.74 -12.02 8.22
C LYS A 142 10.13 -11.79 7.61
N LYS A 143 10.26 -10.90 6.62
CA LYS A 143 11.52 -10.66 5.87
C LYS A 143 12.76 -10.35 6.72
N LYS A 144 12.60 -9.90 7.97
CA LYS A 144 13.71 -9.64 8.90
C LYS A 144 14.41 -10.93 9.35
N ASN A 145 13.76 -12.09 9.21
CA ASN A 145 14.30 -13.39 9.59
C ASN A 145 15.18 -14.01 8.50
N LEU A 146 15.19 -13.42 7.30
CA LEU A 146 16.06 -13.85 6.20
C LEU A 146 17.51 -13.61 6.56
N ARG A 147 18.37 -14.58 6.24
CA ARG A 147 19.80 -14.54 6.61
C ARG A 147 20.64 -13.91 5.51
N ASN A 148 20.83 -14.65 4.42
CA ASN A 148 21.72 -14.26 3.32
C ASN A 148 20.98 -13.58 2.16
N VAL A 149 19.65 -13.58 2.20
CA VAL A 149 18.79 -13.08 1.14
C VAL A 149 18.11 -11.80 1.59
N TYR A 150 18.05 -10.82 0.71
CA TYR A 150 17.33 -9.57 0.95
C TYR A 150 16.12 -9.45 0.05
N VAL A 151 15.02 -8.92 0.60
CA VAL A 151 13.72 -8.87 -0.06
C VAL A 151 13.15 -7.46 -0.04
N THR A 152 12.73 -6.98 -1.22
CA THR A 152 12.05 -5.69 -1.41
C THR A 152 10.80 -5.82 -2.25
N GLU A 153 9.90 -4.86 -2.11
CA GLU A 153 8.79 -4.70 -3.04
C GLU A 153 9.29 -4.19 -4.39
N ASP A 154 8.57 -4.54 -5.46
CA ASP A 154 8.81 -4.02 -6.81
C ASP A 154 8.03 -2.70 -7.00
N TYR A 155 8.76 -1.58 -7.03
CA TYR A 155 8.17 -0.25 -7.23
C TYR A 155 8.41 0.28 -8.65
N THR A 156 7.62 1.27 -9.06
CA THR A 156 7.87 2.04 -10.29
C THR A 156 9.14 2.88 -10.15
N LYS A 157 9.74 3.27 -11.29
CA LYS A 157 10.99 4.06 -11.32
C LYS A 157 10.83 5.38 -10.57
N GLU A 158 9.71 6.08 -10.79
CA GLU A 158 9.36 7.33 -10.13
C GLU A 158 9.36 7.19 -8.60
N VAL A 159 8.79 6.11 -8.07
CA VAL A 159 8.77 5.83 -6.62
C VAL A 159 10.16 5.49 -6.11
N LEU A 160 10.97 4.73 -6.86
CA LEU A 160 12.35 4.41 -6.49
C LEU A 160 13.23 5.67 -6.41
N GLU A 161 13.06 6.61 -7.35
CA GLU A 161 13.75 7.90 -7.35
C GLU A 161 13.37 8.74 -6.13
N LYS A 162 12.06 8.89 -5.84
CA LYS A 162 11.57 9.54 -4.62
C LYS A 162 12.12 8.89 -3.36
N ARG A 163 12.16 7.55 -3.29
CA ARG A 163 12.72 6.83 -2.13
C ARG A 163 14.21 7.07 -1.96
N LYS A 164 14.97 7.19 -3.05
CA LYS A 164 16.41 7.48 -3.01
C LYS A 164 16.69 8.86 -2.42
N THR A 165 15.89 9.87 -2.76
CA THR A 165 16.04 11.22 -2.18
C THR A 165 15.66 11.22 -0.69
N LEU A 166 14.57 10.55 -0.32
CA LEU A 166 14.13 10.44 1.08
C LEU A 166 15.06 9.59 1.96
N GLN A 167 15.96 8.81 1.38
CA GLN A 167 16.87 7.95 2.14
C GLN A 167 17.88 8.73 2.97
N ALA A 168 18.32 9.90 2.48
CA ALA A 168 19.19 10.81 3.23
C ALA A 168 18.47 11.37 4.47
N GLN A 169 17.26 11.88 4.28
CA GLN A 169 16.41 12.41 5.36
C GLN A 169 16.07 11.34 6.39
N LEU A 170 15.76 10.11 5.95
CA LEU A 170 15.51 8.99 6.86
C LEU A 170 16.71 8.67 7.74
N LYS A 171 17.93 8.78 7.20
CA LYS A 171 19.15 8.53 7.97
C LYS A 171 19.33 9.61 9.04
N GLU A 172 19.15 10.87 8.67
CA GLU A 172 19.22 12.02 9.57
C GLU A 172 18.20 11.92 10.72
N GLU A 173 16.94 11.59 10.42
CA GLU A 173 15.91 11.41 11.44
C GLU A 173 16.21 10.25 12.40
N ARG A 174 16.85 9.19 11.92
CA ARG A 174 17.31 8.09 12.79
C ARG A 174 18.49 8.49 13.65
N GLU A 175 19.41 9.29 13.12
CA GLU A 175 20.55 9.85 13.86
C GLU A 175 20.08 10.82 14.96
N ARG A 176 19.00 11.58 14.71
CA ARG A 176 18.28 12.39 15.72
C ARG A 176 17.56 11.56 16.79
N GLY A 177 17.50 10.24 16.63
CA GLY A 177 16.88 9.32 17.59
C GLY A 177 15.37 9.07 17.39
N ASN A 178 14.79 9.59 16.31
CA ASN A 178 13.38 9.37 15.93
C ASN A 178 13.19 8.01 15.25
N ILE A 179 11.99 7.44 15.35
CA ILE A 179 11.66 6.18 14.67
C ILE A 179 11.15 6.52 13.26
N ALA A 180 12.04 6.52 12.26
CA ALA A 180 11.71 6.83 10.88
C ALA A 180 11.75 5.61 9.94
N TYR A 181 10.74 5.48 9.08
CA TYR A 181 10.66 4.45 8.04
C TYR A 181 9.96 4.95 6.76
N LEU A 182 10.33 4.37 5.61
CA LEU A 182 9.69 4.68 4.33
C LEU A 182 8.50 3.76 4.08
N LYS A 183 7.32 4.34 3.84
CA LYS A 183 6.14 3.64 3.35
C LYS A 183 5.81 4.15 1.96
N PHE A 184 5.97 3.28 0.95
CA PHE A 184 5.82 3.66 -0.47
C PHE A 184 6.72 4.86 -0.84
N ASP A 185 6.16 5.99 -1.22
CA ASP A 185 6.86 7.22 -1.61
C ASP A 185 6.95 8.26 -0.47
N LYS A 186 6.62 7.88 0.78
CA LYS A 186 6.55 8.80 1.93
C LYS A 186 7.49 8.38 3.06
N LEU A 187 8.10 9.38 3.70
CA LEU A 187 8.81 9.22 4.96
C LEU A 187 7.82 9.37 6.13
N VAL A 188 7.74 8.34 6.96
CA VAL A 188 6.94 8.36 8.19
C VAL A 188 7.89 8.45 9.37
N VAL A 189 7.81 9.56 10.09
CA VAL A 189 8.55 9.78 11.34
C VAL A 189 7.58 9.59 12.49
N LYS A 190 7.87 8.61 13.35
CA LYS A 190 7.17 8.41 14.60
C LYS A 190 8.05 8.96 15.71
N GLU A 191 7.62 10.07 16.29
CA GLU A 191 8.21 10.58 17.51
C GLU A 191 8.08 9.50 18.60
N LYS A 192 9.13 9.35 19.41
CA LYS A 192 9.00 8.60 20.65
C LYS A 192 8.07 9.42 21.53
N THR A 193 6.77 9.09 21.53
CA THR A 193 5.91 9.51 22.63
C THR A 193 6.59 9.01 23.90
N ASN A 194 7.18 9.91 24.67
CA ASN A 194 7.54 9.66 26.05
C ASN A 194 6.25 9.20 26.70
N ASN A 195 6.07 7.88 26.82
CA ASN A 195 4.90 7.28 27.43
C ASN A 195 4.98 7.55 28.93
N THR A 196 4.74 8.79 29.35
CA THR A 196 4.36 9.13 30.72
C THR A 196 2.92 8.71 31.02
N ASN A 197 2.13 8.34 30.00
CA ASN A 197 0.75 7.87 30.17
C ASN A 197 0.56 6.35 30.01
N ASN A 198 1.64 5.57 29.97
CA ASN A 198 1.57 4.14 30.28
C ASN A 198 1.80 3.93 31.78
N GLU A 199 1.05 4.66 32.62
CA GLU A 199 0.57 4.01 33.83
C GLU A 199 -0.18 2.78 33.36
N LYS A 200 0.50 1.64 33.44
CA LYS A 200 -0.12 0.32 33.48
C LYS A 200 -1.39 0.54 34.28
N ARG A 201 -2.57 0.39 33.67
CA ARG A 201 -3.78 0.14 34.44
C ARG A 201 -3.46 -1.11 35.24
N LYS A 202 -2.87 -0.93 36.42
CA LYS A 202 -2.85 -1.92 37.46
C LYS A 202 -4.32 -2.24 37.58
N ARG A 203 -4.71 -3.46 37.21
CA ARG A 203 -6.04 -3.93 37.56
C ARG A 203 -6.12 -3.68 39.07
N GLU A 204 -7.01 -2.79 39.47
CA GLU A 204 -7.46 -2.72 40.85
C GLU A 204 -7.71 -4.17 41.25
N ILE A 205 -6.99 -4.64 42.28
CA ILE A 205 -7.19 -5.97 42.80
C ILE A 205 -8.64 -5.98 43.23
N SER A 206 -9.48 -6.78 42.56
CA SER A 206 -10.87 -6.96 42.93
C SER A 206 -10.90 -7.30 44.42
N THR A 207 -11.39 -6.36 45.23
CA THR A 207 -11.78 -6.62 46.62
C THR A 207 -13.03 -7.49 46.57
N SER A 208 -12.81 -8.79 46.36
CA SER A 208 -13.82 -9.79 46.67
C SER A 208 -14.11 -9.67 48.18
N PRO A 209 -15.39 -9.64 48.62
CA PRO A 209 -15.71 -9.42 50.02
C PRO A 209 -15.11 -10.53 50.89
N GLN A 210 -14.24 -10.15 51.83
CA GLN A 210 -13.73 -11.04 52.87
C GLN A 210 -14.86 -11.36 53.84
N ASN A 211 -15.41 -12.58 53.71
CA ASN A 211 -16.30 -13.14 54.72
C ASN A 211 -15.47 -13.43 55.99
N ASN A 212 -15.75 -12.68 57.05
CA ASN A 212 -15.28 -13.00 58.39
C ASN A 212 -16.47 -13.43 59.26
N ASN A 213 -16.18 -14.46 60.08
CA ASN A 213 -16.95 -15.02 61.18
C ASN A 213 -17.86 -16.21 60.84
N GLN A 214 -17.35 -17.44 61.05
CA GLN A 214 -17.97 -18.44 61.94
C GLN A 214 -16.92 -19.44 62.48
N PRO A 215 -17.09 -19.99 63.70
CA PRO A 215 -16.07 -20.76 64.41
C PRO A 215 -15.97 -22.21 63.94
N LYS A 216 -14.75 -22.76 64.04
CA LYS A 216 -14.37 -24.14 63.69
C LYS A 216 -15.22 -25.20 64.42
N LYS A 217 -15.83 -26.12 63.66
CA LYS A 217 -16.17 -27.47 64.12
C LYS A 217 -15.44 -28.51 63.26
N GLN A 218 -15.10 -29.61 63.92
CA GLN A 218 -14.21 -30.69 63.48
C GLN A 218 -14.67 -31.43 62.22
N GLN A 219 -13.70 -32.07 61.58
CA GLN A 219 -13.73 -32.77 60.30
C GLN A 219 -14.68 -33.98 60.27
N THR A 220 -15.35 -34.18 59.13
CA THR A 220 -15.56 -35.50 58.53
C THR A 220 -15.32 -35.41 57.02
N ILE A 221 -14.56 -36.37 56.50
CA ILE A 221 -14.15 -36.49 55.10
C ILE A 221 -15.28 -37.20 54.35
N MET A 222 -15.90 -36.51 53.39
CA MET A 222 -16.71 -37.12 52.33
C MET A 222 -16.39 -36.44 50.99
N PRO A 223 -16.32 -37.18 49.87
CA PRO A 223 -16.02 -36.61 48.57
C PRO A 223 -17.22 -35.79 48.06
N PRO A 224 -17.00 -34.64 47.39
CA PRO A 224 -18.10 -33.88 46.82
C PRO A 224 -18.62 -34.60 45.56
N ILE A 225 -19.88 -35.03 45.60
CA ILE A 225 -20.62 -35.47 44.41
C ILE A 225 -20.87 -34.22 43.55
N ASN A 226 -20.02 -34.01 42.54
CA ASN A 226 -20.18 -32.96 41.55
C ASN A 226 -21.20 -33.38 40.47
N ASN A 227 -22.50 -33.27 40.77
CA ASN A 227 -23.56 -33.30 39.75
C ASN A 227 -24.06 -31.88 39.44
N ARG A 228 -23.17 -31.01 38.98
CA ARG A 228 -23.58 -29.77 38.30
C ARG A 228 -23.26 -29.92 36.82
N PRO A 229 -24.26 -30.06 35.93
CA PRO A 229 -24.00 -30.14 34.51
C PRO A 229 -23.38 -28.82 34.03
N ASN A 230 -22.36 -28.93 33.18
CA ASN A 230 -21.69 -27.80 32.57
C ASN A 230 -22.69 -27.05 31.68
N ALA A 231 -22.75 -25.71 31.75
CA ALA A 231 -23.77 -24.91 31.08
C ALA A 231 -23.78 -25.10 29.55
N PHE A 232 -22.65 -25.52 28.98
CA PHE A 232 -22.51 -25.83 27.55
C PHE A 232 -23.00 -27.22 27.15
N ASP A 233 -23.20 -28.15 28.09
CA ASP A 233 -23.74 -29.49 27.81
C ASP A 233 -25.28 -29.47 27.69
N VAL A 234 -25.95 -28.46 28.25
CA VAL A 234 -27.42 -28.30 28.17
C VAL A 234 -27.85 -27.73 26.80
N MET A 235 -26.94 -27.04 26.09
CA MET A 235 -27.24 -26.40 24.79
C MET A 235 -26.94 -27.30 23.58
N ARG A 236 -26.49 -28.54 23.78
CA ARG A 236 -26.27 -29.46 22.66
C ARG A 236 -27.62 -30.04 22.23
N ILE A 237 -28.17 -29.49 21.15
CA ILE A 237 -29.32 -30.03 20.42
C ILE A 237 -29.06 -31.52 20.15
N ARG A 238 -29.87 -32.40 20.74
CA ARG A 238 -29.84 -33.84 20.46
C ARG A 238 -30.19 -34.05 18.99
N ALA A 239 -29.23 -34.51 18.19
CA ALA A 239 -29.55 -35.15 16.92
C ALA A 239 -30.15 -36.54 17.22
N ASN A 240 -31.29 -36.81 16.58
CA ASN A 240 -32.11 -37.99 16.79
C ASN A 240 -31.37 -39.30 16.45
N SER A 241 -31.83 -40.35 17.13
CA SER A 241 -31.47 -41.76 17.08
C SER A 241 -31.70 -42.48 15.74
N LEU A 242 -31.04 -43.65 15.63
CA LEU A 242 -31.24 -44.84 14.75
C LEU A 242 -30.20 -44.95 13.61
N SER A 243 -29.52 -46.09 13.37
CA SER A 243 -29.54 -47.44 13.96
C SER A 243 -28.19 -48.13 13.69
N SER A 244 -27.63 -48.85 14.68
CA SER A 244 -26.50 -49.76 14.48
C SER A 244 -26.99 -51.16 14.19
N LEU A 245 -26.83 -51.63 12.95
CA LEU A 245 -26.90 -53.05 12.60
C LEU A 245 -25.59 -53.75 13.03
N PRO A 246 -25.63 -54.94 13.64
CA PRO A 246 -24.43 -55.71 13.92
C PRO A 246 -24.16 -56.67 12.74
N THR A 247 -22.98 -56.57 12.13
CA THR A 247 -22.45 -57.65 11.29
C THR A 247 -21.11 -58.12 11.85
N LYS A 248 -21.11 -59.43 12.12
CA LYS A 248 -20.08 -60.21 12.80
C LYS A 248 -18.76 -60.21 12.03
N ALA A 249 -17.66 -60.03 12.75
CA ALA A 249 -16.36 -60.54 12.35
C ALA A 249 -16.22 -61.98 12.90
N THR A 250 -15.98 -62.94 12.02
CA THR A 250 -15.36 -64.22 12.37
C THR A 250 -14.13 -64.41 11.49
N SER A 251 -13.02 -64.60 12.17
CA SER A 251 -11.68 -64.88 11.68
C SER A 251 -11.52 -66.32 11.17
N ASN A 252 -10.80 -66.46 10.04
CA ASN A 252 -9.78 -67.45 9.66
C ASN A 252 -9.94 -68.98 9.83
N LYS A 253 -9.24 -69.66 8.89
CA LYS A 253 -8.91 -71.11 8.70
C LYS A 253 -9.90 -71.82 7.77
N GLU A 254 -9.50 -72.47 6.68
CA GLU A 254 -8.22 -73.09 6.26
C GLU A 254 -7.79 -72.67 4.85
#